data_AF-A0A418VL52-F1
#
_entry.id   AF-A0A418VL52-F1
#
_cell.length_a   1.000
_cell.length_b   1.000
_cell.length_c   1.000
_cell.angle_alpha   90.00
_cell.angle_beta   90.00
_cell.angle_gamma   90.00
#
_symmetry.space_group_name_H-M   'P 1'
#
loop_
_entity.id
_entity.type
_entity.pdbx_description
1 polymer ?
#
loop_
_entity_poly.entity_id
_entity_poly.type
_entity_poly.pdbx_seq_one_letter_code
_entity_poly.pdbx_strand_id
1 'polypeptide(L)'
;MLQAMCGRILNFNSHDDSWVFHGRPREEIEARMARTWRRQEAFPLMLDRRLAFKMPEMLPQLDRLKMYYPNMTSLVMLRRPESVISSVMKKGWYSDDQMQGINGEFIFKTGYSKRIPPWVPDGMEEKYIAMPEVERAAFCYILQYENLISRKDCVVVDYDKMMLDPYNYFSAVCERIGCSFGSLTNEIIQSIREPSKDRSVEVNMITPEYRQKYLTFMRHAERLPSDKRLL
;
A
#
# COMPACT_ATOMS: atom_id res chain seq x y z
N MET A 1 4.05 15.55 11.65
CA MET A 1 5.20 14.93 12.32
C MET A 1 5.45 15.51 13.71
N LEU A 2 5.80 16.80 13.85
CA LEU A 2 6.07 17.43 15.15
C LEU A 2 4.95 17.22 16.18
N GLN A 3 3.70 17.39 15.76
CA GLN A 3 2.54 17.19 16.65
C GLN A 3 2.47 15.76 17.20
N ALA A 4 2.61 14.73 16.35
CA ALA A 4 2.61 13.32 16.75
C ALA A 4 3.78 12.95 17.69
N MET A 5 4.96 13.54 17.49
CA MET A 5 6.09 13.39 18.41
C MET A 5 5.80 13.98 19.79
N CYS A 6 5.04 15.07 19.86
CA CYS A 6 4.59 15.69 21.10
C CYS A 6 3.31 15.05 21.67
N GLY A 7 2.90 13.87 21.21
CA GLY A 7 1.70 13.17 21.69
C GLY A 7 0.37 13.71 21.14
N ARG A 8 0.37 14.61 20.15
CA ARG A 8 -0.83 15.22 19.58
C ARG A 8 -1.18 14.58 18.24
N ILE A 9 -2.47 14.52 17.90
CA ILE A 9 -2.95 13.91 16.64
C ILE A 9 -2.54 12.43 16.53
N LEU A 10 -2.54 11.72 17.66
CA LEU A 10 -2.40 10.26 17.70
C LEU A 10 -3.80 9.64 17.72
N ASN A 11 -3.97 8.49 17.08
CA ASN A 11 -5.23 7.77 17.12
C ASN A 11 -5.31 6.89 18.38
N PHE A 12 -6.21 7.23 19.29
CA PHE A 12 -6.45 6.48 20.53
C PHE A 12 -7.70 5.57 20.47
N ASN A 13 -8.39 5.51 19.33
CA ASN A 13 -9.48 4.58 19.12
C ASN A 13 -8.95 3.14 18.98
N SER A 14 -9.20 2.30 19.99
CA SER A 14 -8.70 0.91 20.03
C SER A 14 -9.37 -0.04 19.03
N HIS A 15 -10.45 0.40 18.37
CA HIS A 15 -11.11 -0.38 17.34
C HIS A 15 -10.50 -0.17 15.95
N ASP A 16 -9.65 0.84 15.78
CA ASP A 16 -9.03 1.12 14.50
C ASP A 16 -7.72 0.35 14.34
N ASP A 17 -7.45 -0.16 13.14
CA ASP A 17 -6.14 -0.73 12.77
C ASP A 17 -4.99 0.28 13.00
N SER A 18 -5.31 1.57 12.93
CA SER A 18 -4.38 2.68 13.13
C SER A 18 -4.22 3.13 14.59
N TRP A 19 -4.77 2.39 15.55
CA TRP A 19 -4.58 2.64 16.98
C TRP A 19 -3.09 2.73 17.32
N VAL A 20 -2.68 3.79 18.00
CA VAL A 20 -1.26 4.13 18.18
C VAL A 20 -0.45 3.01 18.86
N PHE A 21 -1.08 2.27 19.77
CA PHE A 21 -0.43 1.20 20.53
C PHE A 21 -0.25 -0.11 19.73
N HIS A 22 -0.83 -0.23 18.52
CA HIS A 22 -0.46 -1.32 17.61
C HIS A 22 0.93 -1.14 16.99
N GLY A 23 1.45 0.10 16.95
CA GLY A 23 2.72 0.42 16.31
C GLY A 23 3.80 0.98 17.25
N ARG A 24 3.46 1.30 18.51
CA ARG A 24 4.37 1.91 19.49
C ARG A 24 4.14 1.38 20.90
N PRO A 25 5.19 1.14 21.70
CA PRO A 25 5.06 0.76 23.10
C PRO A 25 4.29 1.79 23.90
N ARG A 26 3.63 1.32 24.96
CA ARG A 26 2.82 2.19 25.82
C ARG A 26 3.65 3.26 26.48
N GLU A 27 4.80 2.87 27.00
CA GLU A 27 5.75 3.71 27.70
C GLU A 27 6.26 4.84 26.80
N GLU A 28 6.47 4.56 25.50
CA GLU A 28 6.90 5.56 24.53
C GLU A 28 5.85 6.65 24.33
N ILE A 29 4.57 6.28 24.23
CA ILE A 29 3.47 7.23 24.03
C ILE A 29 3.19 8.01 25.31
N GLU A 30 3.19 7.35 26.47
CA GLU A 30 3.01 8.02 27.77
C GLU A 30 4.13 9.03 28.04
N ALA A 31 5.39 8.70 27.72
CA ALA A 31 6.51 9.63 27.84
C ALA A 31 6.33 10.89 26.96
N ARG A 32 5.74 10.75 25.76
CA ARG A 32 5.43 11.92 24.90
C ARG A 32 4.37 12.82 25.52
N MET A 33 3.37 12.23 26.17
CA MET A 33 2.24 12.93 26.77
C MET A 33 2.51 13.44 28.19
N ALA A 34 3.58 12.97 28.85
CA ALA A 34 3.93 13.33 30.23
C ALA A 34 4.24 14.83 30.43
N ARG A 35 4.43 15.59 29.34
CA ARG A 35 4.68 17.04 29.40
C ARG A 35 4.18 17.78 28.17
N THR A 36 4.07 19.10 28.29
CA THR A 36 3.86 19.99 27.14
C THR A 36 5.19 20.33 26.49
N TRP A 37 5.28 20.10 25.18
CA TRP A 37 6.48 20.38 24.39
C TRP A 37 6.42 21.75 23.72
N ARG A 38 7.48 22.54 23.87
CA ARG A 38 7.74 23.70 23.01
C ARG A 38 8.36 23.25 21.70
N ARG A 39 8.11 24.00 20.63
CA ARG A 39 8.64 23.69 19.29
C ARG A 39 10.17 23.59 19.27
N GLN A 40 10.85 24.46 20.00
CA GLN A 40 12.32 24.48 20.09
C GLN A 40 12.90 23.24 20.78
N GLU A 41 12.14 22.59 21.66
CA GLU A 41 12.56 21.37 22.37
C GLU A 41 12.29 20.11 21.54
N ALA A 42 11.16 20.08 20.83
CA ALA A 42 10.73 18.91 20.06
C ALA A 42 11.36 18.83 18.66
N PHE A 43 11.71 19.96 18.04
CA PHE A 43 12.29 19.98 16.70
C PHE A 43 13.64 19.23 16.61
N PRO A 44 14.60 19.40 17.55
CA PRO A 44 15.84 18.62 17.53
C PRO A 44 15.63 17.10 17.55
N LEU A 45 14.60 16.61 18.25
CA LEU A 45 14.24 15.19 18.33
C LEU A 45 13.64 14.59 17.06
N MET A 46 13.41 15.42 16.04
CA MET A 46 12.94 14.97 14.73
C MET A 46 14.08 14.83 13.71
N LEU A 47 15.23 15.47 13.95
CA LEU A 47 16.32 15.50 12.98
C LEU A 47 16.97 14.13 12.78
N ASP A 48 16.85 13.26 13.78
CA ASP A 48 17.33 11.88 13.79
C ASP A 48 16.29 10.86 13.30
N ARG A 49 15.11 11.31 12.82
CA ARG A 49 14.00 10.44 12.43
C ARG A 49 13.81 10.38 10.92
N ARG A 50 13.46 9.19 10.43
CA ARG A 50 13.03 8.98 9.04
C ARG A 50 11.51 9.04 8.96
N LEU A 51 11.00 9.86 8.06
CA LEU A 51 9.58 9.95 7.77
C LEU A 51 9.17 8.83 6.81
N ALA A 52 8.10 8.12 7.14
CA ALA A 52 7.53 7.06 6.31
C ALA A 52 6.06 7.34 6.05
N PHE A 53 5.64 7.14 4.80
CA PHE A 53 4.25 7.26 4.38
C PHE A 53 3.81 5.97 3.71
N LYS A 54 2.62 5.49 4.09
CA LYS A 54 1.90 4.44 3.37
C LYS A 54 0.83 5.11 2.54
N MET A 55 0.91 4.97 1.22
CA MET A 55 -0.11 5.47 0.31
C MET A 55 -0.48 4.34 -0.67
N PRO A 56 -1.66 3.72 -0.52
CA PRO A 56 -2.13 2.75 -1.51
C PRO A 56 -2.33 3.44 -2.87
N GLU A 57 -2.22 2.66 -3.95
CA GLU A 57 -2.57 3.10 -5.31
C GLU A 57 -1.77 4.29 -5.88
N MET A 58 -0.56 4.52 -5.35
CA MET A 58 0.32 5.64 -5.74
C MET A 58 1.46 5.26 -6.70
N LEU A 59 1.52 4.02 -7.16
CA LEU A 59 2.63 3.56 -8.00
C LEU A 59 2.72 4.31 -9.35
N PRO A 60 1.61 4.65 -10.03
CA PRO A 60 1.65 5.51 -11.22
C PRO A 60 2.20 6.92 -10.95
N GLN A 61 2.13 7.41 -9.71
CA GLN A 61 2.57 8.75 -9.31
C GLN A 61 3.99 8.74 -8.74
N LEU A 62 4.66 7.59 -8.70
CA LEU A 62 5.95 7.43 -8.03
C LEU A 62 7.04 8.32 -8.65
N ASP A 63 7.05 8.50 -9.97
CA ASP A 63 8.00 9.40 -10.64
C ASP A 63 7.82 10.84 -10.18
N ARG A 64 6.57 11.31 -10.12
CA ARG A 64 6.26 12.66 -9.63
C ARG A 64 6.65 12.82 -8.16
N LEU A 65 6.42 11.82 -7.32
CA LEU A 65 6.87 11.85 -5.92
C LEU A 65 8.39 11.97 -5.82
N LYS A 66 9.13 11.26 -6.66
CA LYS A 66 10.60 11.32 -6.69
C LYS A 66 11.15 12.63 -7.23
N MET A 67 10.43 13.32 -8.10
CA MET A 67 10.80 14.69 -8.48
C MET A 67 10.81 15.63 -7.27
N TYR A 68 9.84 15.49 -6.36
CA TYR A 68 9.77 16.30 -5.13
C TYR A 68 10.70 15.78 -4.02
N TYR A 69 10.90 14.45 -3.96
CA TYR A 69 11.67 13.77 -2.92
C TYR A 69 12.69 12.81 -3.56
N PRO A 70 13.78 13.31 -4.17
CA PRO A 70 14.71 12.50 -4.97
C PRO A 70 15.43 11.42 -4.16
N ASN A 71 15.59 11.64 -2.85
CA ASN A 71 16.25 10.71 -1.92
C ASN A 71 15.27 9.75 -1.22
N MET A 72 14.00 9.71 -1.65
CA MET A 72 12.99 8.85 -1.04
C MET A 72 13.26 7.38 -1.38
N THR A 73 13.36 6.53 -0.34
CA THR A 73 13.26 5.09 -0.51
C THR A 73 11.81 4.69 -0.75
N SER A 74 11.56 3.92 -1.81
CA SER A 74 10.21 3.46 -2.17
C SER A 74 10.11 1.95 -1.95
N LEU A 75 9.14 1.52 -1.14
CA LEU A 75 8.82 0.11 -0.94
C LEU A 75 7.46 -0.16 -1.59
N VAL A 76 7.41 -1.17 -2.45
CA VAL A 76 6.19 -1.58 -3.16
C VAL A 76 5.84 -2.99 -2.73
N MET A 77 4.69 -3.14 -2.08
CA MET A 77 4.12 -4.45 -1.77
C MET A 77 3.50 -5.02 -3.04
N LEU A 78 4.01 -6.14 -3.53
CA LEU A 78 3.42 -6.89 -4.63
C LEU A 78 2.65 -8.09 -4.08
N ARG A 79 1.46 -8.34 -4.59
CA ARG A 79 0.62 -9.46 -4.20
C ARG A 79 -0.04 -10.07 -5.43
N ARG A 80 -0.30 -11.38 -5.37
CA ARG A 80 -1.05 -12.13 -6.39
C ARG A 80 -2.33 -11.39 -6.82
N PRO A 81 -2.52 -11.13 -8.12
CA PRO A 81 -3.61 -10.30 -8.64
C PRO A 81 -5.00 -10.82 -8.28
N GLU A 82 -5.22 -12.13 -8.36
CA GLU A 82 -6.49 -12.80 -8.00
C GLU A 82 -6.85 -12.45 -6.56
N SER A 83 -5.84 -12.54 -5.70
CA SER A 83 -5.94 -12.23 -4.29
C SER A 83 -6.35 -10.76 -4.05
N VAL A 84 -5.82 -9.84 -4.85
CA VAL A 84 -6.15 -8.40 -4.77
C VAL A 84 -7.53 -8.12 -5.34
N ILE A 85 -7.84 -8.62 -6.55
CA ILE A 85 -9.12 -8.45 -7.23
C ILE A 85 -10.27 -9.00 -6.38
N SER A 86 -10.11 -10.20 -5.80
CA SER A 86 -11.08 -10.79 -4.86
C SER A 86 -11.31 -9.85 -3.67
N SER A 87 -10.23 -9.32 -3.12
CA SER A 87 -10.30 -8.46 -1.94
C SER A 87 -10.97 -7.10 -2.23
N VAL A 88 -10.77 -6.51 -3.41
CA VAL A 88 -11.37 -5.21 -3.74
C VAL A 88 -12.84 -5.36 -4.16
N MET A 89 -13.18 -6.44 -4.87
CA MET A 89 -14.57 -6.78 -5.21
C MET A 89 -15.39 -7.04 -3.95
N LYS A 90 -14.85 -7.82 -2.99
CA LYS A 90 -15.55 -8.07 -1.73
C LYS A 90 -15.82 -6.79 -0.94
N LYS A 91 -14.98 -5.78 -1.09
CA LYS A 91 -15.14 -4.47 -0.46
C LYS A 91 -15.99 -3.50 -1.28
N GLY A 92 -16.38 -3.86 -2.50
CA GLY A 92 -17.13 -3.00 -3.42
C GLY A 92 -16.36 -1.75 -3.84
N TRP A 93 -15.02 -1.77 -3.85
CA TRP A 93 -14.22 -0.57 -4.12
C TRP A 93 -14.40 -0.03 -5.54
N TYR A 94 -14.86 -0.87 -6.48
CA TYR A 94 -15.14 -0.46 -7.84
C TYR A 94 -16.56 -0.89 -8.27
N SER A 95 -17.47 -1.07 -7.32
CA SER A 95 -18.86 -1.38 -7.60
C SER A 95 -19.59 -0.19 -8.22
N ASP A 96 -20.73 -0.43 -8.86
CA ASP A 96 -21.55 0.66 -9.41
C ASP A 96 -22.08 1.58 -8.28
N ASP A 97 -22.37 1.02 -7.10
CA ASP A 97 -22.78 1.79 -5.91
C ASP A 97 -21.68 2.75 -5.44
N GLN A 98 -20.43 2.30 -5.45
CA GLN A 98 -19.27 3.13 -5.11
C GLN A 98 -19.10 4.26 -6.12
N MET A 99 -19.32 3.98 -7.41
CA MET A 99 -19.27 4.98 -8.48
C MET A 99 -20.40 6.02 -8.37
N GLN A 100 -21.52 5.68 -7.72
CA GLN A 100 -22.61 6.61 -7.41
C GLN A 100 -22.38 7.38 -6.11
N GLY A 101 -21.35 7.01 -5.35
CA GLY A 101 -20.96 7.70 -4.13
C GLY A 101 -21.68 7.29 -2.87
N ILE A 102 -22.27 6.09 -2.89
CA ILE A 102 -23.02 5.53 -1.78
C ILE A 102 -22.10 5.17 -0.60
N ASN A 103 -20.82 4.89 -0.87
CA ASN A 103 -19.86 4.40 0.11
C ASN A 103 -18.58 5.28 0.17
N GLY A 104 -18.27 5.81 1.35
CA GLY A 104 -16.98 6.44 1.68
C GLY A 104 -16.62 7.77 1.00
N GLU A 105 -15.68 8.47 1.61
CA GLU A 105 -14.99 9.63 1.05
C GLU A 105 -13.67 9.18 0.42
N PHE A 106 -13.65 9.11 -0.90
CA PHE A 106 -12.44 8.85 -1.67
C PHE A 106 -12.21 10.03 -2.61
N ILE A 107 -10.97 10.25 -3.05
CA ILE A 107 -10.69 11.30 -4.03
C ILE A 107 -11.16 10.78 -5.40
N PHE A 108 -11.95 11.57 -6.11
CA PHE A 108 -12.44 11.22 -7.45
C PHE A 108 -12.18 12.38 -8.42
N LYS A 109 -12.12 12.06 -9.72
CA LYS A 109 -12.12 13.08 -10.77
C LYS A 109 -13.42 13.90 -10.69
N THR A 110 -13.31 15.20 -10.91
CA THR A 110 -14.44 16.13 -10.99
C THR A 110 -14.97 16.23 -12.42
N GLY A 111 -16.23 16.67 -12.59
CA GLY A 111 -16.81 16.92 -13.91
C GLY A 111 -17.47 15.71 -14.60
N TYR A 112 -17.56 14.57 -13.92
CA TYR A 112 -18.19 13.35 -14.43
C TYR A 112 -19.45 12.98 -13.63
N SER A 113 -20.42 12.34 -14.28
CA SER A 113 -21.66 11.86 -13.65
C SER A 113 -21.44 10.69 -12.68
N LYS A 114 -20.31 10.00 -12.81
CA LYS A 114 -19.87 8.93 -11.91
C LYS A 114 -18.54 9.30 -11.26
N ARG A 115 -18.32 8.77 -10.06
CA ARG A 115 -17.05 8.85 -9.34
C ARG A 115 -16.01 7.96 -10.01
N ILE A 116 -15.01 8.59 -10.62
CA ILE A 116 -13.90 7.92 -11.31
C ILE A 116 -12.62 8.12 -10.50
N PRO A 117 -11.85 7.06 -10.19
CA PRO A 117 -10.59 7.23 -9.47
C PRO A 117 -9.60 8.14 -10.20
N PRO A 118 -8.80 8.94 -9.47
CA PRO A 118 -7.94 9.96 -10.05
C PRO A 118 -6.77 9.39 -10.86
N TRP A 119 -6.44 8.11 -10.67
CA TRP A 119 -5.40 7.44 -11.44
C TRP A 119 -5.88 6.91 -12.79
N VAL A 120 -7.19 6.79 -13.04
CA VAL A 120 -7.68 6.39 -14.37
C VAL A 120 -7.15 7.40 -15.40
N PRO A 121 -6.44 6.98 -16.46
CA PRO A 121 -5.88 7.91 -17.44
C PRO A 121 -6.95 8.76 -18.12
N ASP A 122 -6.59 9.97 -18.51
CA ASP A 122 -7.49 10.84 -19.28
C ASP A 122 -7.81 10.20 -20.64
N GLY A 123 -9.07 10.29 -21.06
CA GLY A 123 -9.59 9.65 -22.28
C GLY A 123 -10.08 8.20 -22.08
N MET A 124 -9.92 7.63 -20.87
CA MET A 124 -10.40 6.28 -20.54
C MET A 124 -11.66 6.27 -19.69
N GLU A 125 -12.23 7.43 -19.38
CA GLU A 125 -13.35 7.58 -18.43
C GLU A 125 -14.61 6.85 -18.87
N GLU A 126 -15.07 7.06 -20.10
CA GLU A 126 -16.27 6.40 -20.63
C GLU A 126 -16.09 4.89 -20.68
N LYS A 127 -14.92 4.44 -21.13
CA LYS A 127 -14.56 3.01 -21.16
C LYS A 127 -14.58 2.42 -19.74
N TYR A 128 -13.98 3.11 -18.77
CA TYR A 128 -13.97 2.69 -17.37
C TYR A 128 -15.39 2.62 -16.80
N ILE A 129 -16.24 3.60 -17.11
CA ILE A 129 -17.65 3.64 -16.68
C ILE A 129 -18.45 2.46 -17.21
N ALA A 130 -18.16 2.03 -18.44
CA ALA A 130 -18.84 0.92 -19.10
C ALA A 130 -18.36 -0.47 -18.67
N MET A 131 -17.17 -0.58 -18.07
CA MET A 131 -16.64 -1.84 -17.57
C MET A 131 -17.47 -2.38 -16.39
N PRO A 132 -17.74 -3.70 -16.32
CA PRO A 132 -18.22 -4.32 -15.09
C PRO A 132 -17.17 -4.22 -13.97
N GLU A 133 -17.60 -4.34 -12.70
CA GLU A 133 -16.71 -4.18 -11.53
C GLU A 133 -15.44 -5.04 -11.60
N VAL A 134 -15.55 -6.30 -12.02
CA VAL A 134 -14.40 -7.22 -12.13
C VAL A 134 -13.36 -6.71 -13.12
N GLU A 135 -13.79 -6.08 -14.22
CA GLU A 135 -12.89 -5.47 -15.20
C GLU A 135 -12.29 -4.17 -14.69
N ARG A 136 -13.07 -3.35 -13.96
CA ARG A 136 -12.52 -2.15 -13.30
C ARG A 136 -11.44 -2.52 -12.28
N ALA A 137 -11.65 -3.58 -11.50
CA ALA A 137 -10.67 -4.10 -10.56
C ALA A 137 -9.39 -4.59 -11.27
N ALA A 138 -9.53 -5.37 -12.34
CA ALA A 138 -8.39 -5.84 -13.12
C ALA A 138 -7.64 -4.69 -13.80
N PHE A 139 -8.37 -3.73 -14.37
CA PHE A 139 -7.82 -2.52 -14.99
C PHE A 139 -7.00 -1.70 -14.00
N CYS A 140 -7.56 -1.40 -12.83
CA CYS A 140 -6.87 -0.68 -11.77
C CYS A 140 -5.61 -1.43 -11.28
N TYR A 141 -5.68 -2.76 -11.11
CA TYR A 141 -4.51 -3.54 -10.76
C TYR A 141 -3.40 -3.41 -11.81
N ILE A 142 -3.73 -3.62 -13.10
CA ILE A 142 -2.74 -3.53 -14.18
C ILE A 142 -2.09 -2.16 -14.21
N LEU A 143 -2.90 -1.10 -14.18
CA LEU A 143 -2.40 0.27 -14.19
C LEU A 143 -1.43 0.56 -13.03
N GLN A 144 -1.73 0.02 -11.84
CA GLN A 144 -0.86 0.20 -10.69
C GLN A 144 0.48 -0.49 -10.88
N TYR A 145 0.51 -1.71 -11.43
CA TYR A 145 1.71 -2.55 -11.42
C TYR A 145 2.44 -2.69 -12.77
N GLU A 146 1.85 -2.29 -13.90
CA GLU A 146 2.41 -2.53 -15.24
C GLU A 146 3.85 -2.02 -15.40
N ASN A 147 4.14 -0.86 -14.81
CA ASN A 147 5.47 -0.24 -14.89
C ASN A 147 6.44 -0.79 -13.84
N LEU A 148 5.98 -1.55 -12.84
CA LEU A 148 6.84 -2.07 -11.77
C LEU A 148 7.96 -2.96 -12.32
N ILE A 149 7.69 -3.70 -13.41
CA ILE A 149 8.64 -4.64 -14.01
C ILE A 149 9.91 -3.92 -14.49
N SER A 150 9.75 -2.76 -15.13
CA SER A 150 10.85 -2.00 -15.72
C SER A 150 11.56 -1.13 -14.67
N ARG A 151 10.88 -0.74 -13.59
CA ARG A 151 11.45 0.10 -12.51
C ARG A 151 12.61 -0.58 -11.79
N LYS A 152 13.66 0.19 -11.50
CA LYS A 152 14.85 -0.22 -10.75
C LYS A 152 15.03 0.55 -9.45
N ASP A 153 14.17 1.52 -9.22
CA ASP A 153 14.32 2.59 -8.25
C ASP A 153 13.40 2.38 -7.04
N CYS A 154 12.87 1.17 -6.87
CA CYS A 154 12.05 0.77 -5.73
C CYS A 154 12.45 -0.62 -5.23
N VAL A 155 12.22 -0.85 -3.94
CA VAL A 155 12.31 -2.18 -3.33
C VAL A 155 10.94 -2.85 -3.48
N VAL A 156 10.91 -4.03 -4.10
CA VAL A 156 9.68 -4.82 -4.24
C VAL A 156 9.63 -5.87 -3.13
N VAL A 157 8.54 -5.87 -2.38
CA VAL A 157 8.26 -6.83 -1.30
C VAL A 157 7.16 -7.76 -1.81
N ASP A 158 7.50 -9.03 -2.02
CA ASP A 158 6.55 -10.08 -2.36
C ASP A 158 5.76 -10.44 -1.10
N TYR A 159 4.52 -9.95 -1.03
CA TYR A 159 3.61 -10.19 0.08
C TYR A 159 3.41 -11.69 0.29
N ASP A 160 3.20 -12.46 -0.77
CA ASP A 160 2.83 -13.86 -0.65
C ASP A 160 4.00 -14.69 -0.09
N LYS A 161 5.24 -14.37 -0.47
CA LYS A 161 6.44 -14.96 0.15
C LYS A 161 6.66 -14.48 1.59
N MET A 162 6.46 -13.19 1.85
CA MET A 162 6.58 -12.64 3.21
C MET A 162 5.61 -13.33 4.17
N MET A 163 4.42 -13.74 3.71
CA MET A 163 3.48 -14.48 4.56
C MET A 163 3.96 -15.89 4.93
N LEU A 164 4.84 -16.51 4.14
CA LEU A 164 5.36 -17.86 4.36
C LEU A 164 6.57 -17.87 5.30
N ASP A 165 7.42 -16.85 5.24
CA ASP A 165 8.58 -16.70 6.12
C ASP A 165 8.74 -15.24 6.60
N PRO A 166 7.86 -14.76 7.49
CA PRO A 166 7.77 -13.34 7.80
C PRO A 166 9.02 -12.75 8.45
N TYR A 167 9.70 -13.53 9.30
CA TYR A 167 10.88 -13.05 10.02
C TYR A 167 12.06 -12.83 9.06
N ASN A 168 12.44 -13.85 8.29
CA ASN A 168 13.60 -13.74 7.39
C ASN A 168 13.33 -12.72 6.28
N TYR A 169 12.11 -12.71 5.75
CA TYR A 169 11.72 -11.77 4.70
C TYR A 169 11.78 -10.32 5.21
N PHE A 170 11.20 -10.04 6.38
CA PHE A 170 11.22 -8.69 6.96
C PHE A 170 12.64 -8.25 7.36
N SER A 171 13.46 -9.17 7.87
CA SER A 171 14.88 -8.92 8.17
C SER A 171 15.65 -8.47 6.92
N ALA A 172 15.48 -9.17 5.80
CA ALA A 172 16.10 -8.81 4.54
C ALA A 172 15.64 -7.42 4.02
N VAL A 173 14.35 -7.08 4.20
CA VAL A 173 13.83 -5.74 3.88
C VAL A 173 14.50 -4.67 4.74
N CYS A 174 14.60 -4.89 6.05
CA CYS A 174 15.26 -3.98 6.98
C CYS A 174 16.73 -3.73 6.60
N GLU A 175 17.49 -4.78 6.32
CA GLU A 175 18.88 -4.68 5.85
C GLU A 175 18.98 -3.83 4.58
N ARG A 176 18.13 -4.12 3.59
CA ARG A 176 18.15 -3.44 2.29
C ARG A 176 17.88 -1.94 2.38
N ILE A 177 16.98 -1.52 3.28
CA ILE A 177 16.62 -0.11 3.44
C ILE A 177 17.43 0.60 4.54
N GLY A 178 18.36 -0.11 5.19
CA GLY A 178 19.17 0.41 6.28
C GLY A 178 18.33 0.80 7.50
N CYS A 179 17.43 -0.07 7.92
CA CYS A 179 16.61 0.06 9.13
C CYS A 179 16.85 -1.11 10.08
N SER A 180 16.67 -0.88 11.37
CA SER A 180 16.71 -1.92 12.40
C SER A 180 15.30 -2.29 12.88
N PHE A 181 15.18 -3.43 13.57
CA PHE A 181 13.95 -3.81 14.25
C PHE A 181 13.66 -2.82 15.39
N GLY A 182 12.39 -2.47 15.54
CA GLY A 182 11.89 -1.72 16.69
C GLY A 182 11.47 -2.66 17.83
N SER A 183 11.08 -2.07 18.95
CA SER A 183 10.65 -2.79 20.16
C SER A 183 9.47 -3.73 19.95
N LEU A 184 8.53 -3.38 19.07
CA LEU A 184 7.36 -4.22 18.76
C LEU A 184 7.53 -5.08 17.51
N THR A 185 8.64 -4.98 16.78
CA THR A 185 8.78 -5.63 15.47
C THR A 185 8.65 -7.15 15.57
N ASN A 186 9.29 -7.79 16.55
CA ASN A 186 9.21 -9.24 16.72
C ASN A 186 7.79 -9.71 17.06
N GLU A 187 7.10 -8.99 17.96
CA GLU A 187 5.71 -9.30 18.33
C GLU A 187 4.78 -9.19 17.12
N ILE A 188 4.91 -8.12 16.34
CA ILE A 188 4.13 -7.92 15.11
C ILE A 188 4.41 -9.04 14.11
N ILE A 189 5.67 -9.40 13.88
CA ILE A 189 6.05 -10.49 12.98
C ILE A 189 5.44 -11.82 13.44
N GLN A 190 5.47 -12.11 14.75
CA GLN A 190 4.89 -13.33 15.32
C GLN A 190 3.36 -13.35 15.23
N SER A 191 2.70 -12.20 15.09
CA SER A 191 1.25 -12.11 14.89
C SER A 191 0.82 -12.44 13.45
N ILE A 192 1.76 -12.45 12.49
CA ILE A 192 1.46 -12.74 11.09
C ILE A 192 0.97 -14.19 10.96
N ARG A 193 -0.12 -14.37 10.23
CA ARG A 193 -0.75 -15.66 9.97
C ARG A 193 -1.01 -15.79 8.48
N GLU A 194 -0.76 -16.96 7.92
CA GLU A 194 -1.13 -17.25 6.55
C GLU A 194 -2.65 -17.00 6.35
N PRO A 195 -3.07 -16.38 5.23
CA PRO A 195 -4.48 -16.16 4.98
C PRO A 195 -5.24 -17.48 4.92
N SER A 196 -6.21 -17.69 5.83
CA SER A 196 -6.99 -18.93 5.90
C SER A 196 -8.05 -19.10 4.82
N LYS A 197 -8.31 -18.07 4.01
CA LYS A 197 -9.37 -18.09 3.00
C LYS A 197 -8.78 -18.33 1.63
N ASP A 198 -9.42 -19.19 0.85
CA ASP A 198 -9.21 -19.21 -0.58
C ASP A 198 -9.58 -17.83 -1.15
N ARG A 199 -8.62 -17.22 -1.83
CA ARG A 199 -8.73 -15.89 -2.44
C ARG A 199 -8.71 -16.01 -3.97
N SER A 200 -9.04 -17.19 -4.49
CA SER A 200 -9.35 -17.35 -5.90
C SER A 200 -10.54 -16.45 -6.25
N VAL A 201 -10.34 -15.55 -7.19
CA VAL A 201 -11.45 -15.05 -8.01
C VAL A 201 -11.69 -16.12 -9.04
N GLU A 202 -12.93 -16.29 -9.49
CA GLU A 202 -13.14 -16.89 -10.80
C GLU A 202 -12.54 -15.93 -11.85
N VAL A 203 -11.23 -16.03 -12.09
CA VAL A 203 -10.48 -15.28 -13.13
C VAL A 203 -11.15 -15.47 -14.50
N ASN A 204 -11.98 -16.51 -14.62
CA ASN A 204 -12.96 -16.81 -15.68
C ASN A 204 -13.95 -15.69 -16.00
N MET A 205 -14.16 -14.75 -15.10
CA MET A 205 -14.99 -13.56 -15.34
C MET A 205 -14.22 -12.38 -15.94
N ILE A 206 -12.88 -12.43 -15.99
CA ILE A 206 -12.04 -11.40 -16.63
C ILE A 206 -11.89 -11.76 -18.11
N THR A 207 -12.11 -10.78 -18.99
CA THR A 207 -11.94 -10.96 -20.44
C THR A 207 -10.53 -11.46 -20.81
N PRO A 208 -10.40 -12.27 -21.88
CA PRO A 208 -9.11 -12.84 -22.28
C PRO A 208 -7.99 -11.81 -22.47
N GLU A 209 -8.32 -10.59 -22.92
CA GLU A 209 -7.34 -9.51 -23.09
C GLU A 209 -6.67 -9.11 -21.76
N TYR A 210 -7.46 -8.78 -20.74
CA TYR A 210 -6.93 -8.39 -19.43
C TYR A 210 -6.29 -9.57 -18.72
N ARG A 211 -6.81 -10.79 -18.88
CA ARG A 211 -6.15 -12.00 -18.39
C ARG A 211 -4.77 -12.19 -19.04
N GLN A 212 -4.61 -11.97 -20.34
CA GLN A 212 -3.31 -12.15 -20.98
C GLN A 212 -2.30 -11.11 -20.50
N LYS A 213 -2.71 -9.84 -20.35
CA LYS A 213 -1.89 -8.77 -19.74
C LYS A 213 -1.49 -9.14 -18.30
N TYR A 214 -2.43 -9.67 -17.52
CA TYR A 214 -2.20 -10.21 -16.17
C TYR A 214 -1.17 -11.35 -16.13
N LEU A 215 -1.34 -12.38 -16.96
CA LEU A 215 -0.42 -13.53 -17.01
C LEU A 215 0.98 -13.14 -17.50
N THR A 216 1.05 -12.13 -18.36
CA THR A 216 2.32 -11.59 -18.84
C THR A 216 3.03 -10.86 -17.71
N PHE A 217 2.32 -9.99 -16.97
CA PHE A 217 2.85 -9.33 -15.79
C PHE A 217 3.37 -10.34 -14.74
N MET A 218 2.58 -11.37 -14.41
CA MET A 218 2.97 -12.38 -13.42
C MET A 218 4.23 -13.15 -13.81
N ARG A 219 4.33 -13.58 -15.08
CA ARG A 219 5.54 -14.26 -15.59
C ARG A 219 6.78 -13.37 -15.56
N HIS A 220 6.62 -12.07 -15.78
CA HIS A 220 7.72 -11.11 -15.66
C HIS A 220 8.07 -10.81 -14.21
N ALA A 221 7.07 -10.70 -13.33
CA ALA A 221 7.26 -10.53 -11.89
C ALA A 221 8.07 -11.71 -11.35
N GLU A 222 7.72 -12.96 -11.72
CA GLU A 222 8.46 -14.21 -11.42
C GLU A 222 9.92 -14.22 -11.89
N ARG A 223 10.24 -13.43 -12.91
CA ARG A 223 11.58 -13.30 -13.49
C ARG A 223 12.27 -11.99 -13.12
N LEU A 224 11.72 -11.21 -12.18
CA LEU A 224 12.39 -10.02 -11.70
C LEU A 224 13.78 -10.44 -11.17
N PRO A 225 14.85 -9.79 -11.65
CA PRO A 225 16.21 -10.06 -11.21
C PRO A 225 16.33 -10.14 -9.69
N SER A 226 17.18 -11.03 -9.18
CA SER A 226 17.37 -11.27 -7.73
C SER A 226 17.87 -10.04 -6.97
N ASP A 227 18.42 -9.03 -7.66
CA ASP A 227 18.77 -7.72 -7.11
C ASP A 227 17.56 -6.78 -6.93
N LYS A 228 16.44 -7.07 -7.60
CA LYS A 228 15.14 -6.36 -7.44
C LYS A 228 14.21 -7.02 -6.42
N ARG A 229 14.28 -8.34 -6.27
CA ARG A 229 13.51 -9.11 -5.30
C ARG A 229 14.31 -9.30 -4.04
N LEU A 230 13.79 -8.85 -2.92
CA LEU A 230 14.22 -9.48 -1.67
C LEU A 230 13.58 -10.88 -1.65
N LEU A 231 14.44 -11.89 -1.50
CA LEU A 231 14.21 -13.34 -1.42
C LEU A 231 12.77 -13.82 -1.63
#